data_AF-A0A849MIT0-F1
#
_entry.id   AF-A0A849MIT0-F1
#
_cell.length_a   1.000
_cell.length_b   1.000
_cell.length_c   1.000
_cell.angle_alpha   90.00
_cell.angle_beta   90.00
_cell.angle_gamma   90.00
#
_symmetry.space_group_name_H-M   'P 1'
#
loop_
_entity.id
_entity.type
_entity.pdbx_description
1 polymer ?
#
loop_
_entity_poly.entity_id
_entity_poly.type
_entity_poly.pdbx_seq_one_letter_code
_entity_poly.pdbx_strand_id
1 'polypeptide(L)'
;MQLIISLLLVVFVGCLGAETVYKSVDEDGNIIFTDKPSEEAEEIKIEKLETIENPNPAKYKPSPKQAEESAFQYESLTVSSPENGAGIRSNNGNVSISLSLEPALQTGHKIIISMDGKEIGSGSSVSLQNVDRGTHSISASVIDGSGKKLISTSSSFSLLRATK
;
A
#
# COMPACT_ATOMS: atom_id res chain seq x y z
N MET A 1 -48.47 36.81 -34.45
CA MET A 1 -47.10 37.26 -34.13
C MET A 1 -46.51 36.32 -33.09
N GLN A 2 -45.70 35.35 -33.52
CA GLN A 2 -44.72 34.58 -32.70
C GLN A 2 -44.10 33.54 -33.67
N LEU A 3 -43.40 34.10 -34.65
CA LEU A 3 -42.87 33.42 -35.84
C LEU A 3 -41.34 33.64 -35.85
N ILE A 4 -40.65 33.33 -34.75
CA ILE A 4 -39.18 33.44 -34.64
C ILE A 4 -38.59 32.37 -33.68
N ILE A 5 -39.17 31.17 -33.60
CA ILE A 5 -38.54 30.05 -32.87
C ILE A 5 -38.55 28.81 -33.78
N SER A 6 -38.02 29.01 -34.99
CA SER A 6 -37.70 27.95 -35.93
C SER A 6 -36.37 28.30 -36.57
N LEU A 7 -35.29 28.27 -35.79
CA LEU A 7 -33.92 28.12 -36.31
C LEU A 7 -32.91 27.93 -35.17
N LEU A 8 -32.83 26.74 -34.59
CA LEU A 8 -31.54 26.07 -34.38
C LEU A 8 -31.85 24.67 -33.80
N LEU A 9 -32.00 23.67 -34.67
CA LEU A 9 -30.89 22.80 -35.07
C LEU A 9 -30.53 21.88 -33.90
N VAL A 10 -31.08 20.65 -33.92
CA VAL A 10 -30.29 19.40 -34.08
C VAL A 10 -29.66 18.97 -32.74
N VAL A 11 -30.25 18.01 -32.04
CA VAL A 11 -30.07 16.54 -32.21
C VAL A 11 -28.70 16.07 -31.70
N PHE A 12 -28.74 14.90 -31.04
CA PHE A 12 -27.66 14.02 -30.55
C PHE A 12 -27.21 14.28 -29.10
N VAL A 13 -27.71 13.55 -28.09
CA VAL A 13 -27.49 12.12 -27.73
C VAL A 13 -26.01 11.80 -27.54
N GLY A 14 -25.64 11.39 -26.31
CA GLY A 14 -24.27 11.41 -25.80
C GLY A 14 -23.41 10.14 -25.89
N CYS A 15 -22.25 10.22 -25.23
CA CYS A 15 -21.37 9.17 -24.69
C CYS A 15 -20.29 9.91 -23.88
N LEU A 16 -20.21 9.77 -22.56
CA LEU A 16 -19.41 8.78 -21.82
C LEU A 16 -17.89 8.80 -22.15
N GLY A 17 -17.13 9.44 -21.26
CA GLY A 17 -15.88 8.96 -20.65
C GLY A 17 -14.70 8.55 -21.53
N ALA A 18 -13.60 9.31 -21.44
CA ALA A 18 -12.23 8.81 -21.52
C ALA A 18 -11.25 9.85 -20.93
N GLU A 19 -11.16 9.92 -19.60
CA GLU A 19 -10.07 10.63 -18.93
C GLU A 19 -8.78 9.86 -19.21
N THR A 20 -7.95 10.42 -20.07
CA THR A 20 -6.79 9.73 -20.61
C THR A 20 -5.58 10.11 -19.78
N VAL A 21 -5.27 9.31 -18.76
CA VAL A 21 -4.08 9.49 -17.91
C VAL A 21 -2.92 8.69 -18.49
N TYR A 22 -1.81 9.36 -18.81
CA TYR A 22 -0.61 8.72 -19.34
C TYR A 22 0.34 8.36 -18.19
N LYS A 23 0.86 7.13 -18.23
CA LYS A 23 1.81 6.58 -17.27
C LYS A 23 3.15 6.41 -17.97
N SER A 24 4.18 7.12 -17.52
CA SER A 24 5.57 6.80 -17.87
C SER A 24 6.32 6.28 -16.64
N VAL A 25 7.34 5.46 -16.90
CA VAL A 25 8.23 4.89 -15.90
C VAL A 25 9.61 5.44 -16.21
N ASP A 26 10.27 6.06 -15.24
CA ASP A 26 11.65 6.53 -15.40
C ASP A 26 12.66 5.37 -15.27
N GLU A 27 13.92 5.62 -15.61
CA GLU A 27 14.99 4.61 -15.64
C GLU A 27 15.36 4.05 -14.25
N ASP A 28 14.80 4.61 -13.17
CA ASP A 28 14.92 4.12 -11.79
C ASP A 28 13.64 3.41 -11.28
N GLY A 29 12.65 3.19 -12.15
CA GLY A 29 11.45 2.41 -11.85
C GLY A 29 10.35 3.18 -11.10
N ASN A 30 10.43 4.51 -11.02
CA ASN A 30 9.41 5.33 -10.39
C ASN A 30 8.35 5.78 -11.41
N ILE A 31 7.11 5.82 -10.95
CA ILE A 31 5.95 6.15 -11.78
C ILE A 31 5.59 7.61 -11.52
N ILE A 32 5.73 8.46 -12.54
CA ILE A 32 5.36 9.88 -12.48
C ILE A 32 4.16 10.11 -13.40
N PHE A 33 3.12 10.76 -12.88
CA PHE A 33 1.94 11.19 -13.63
C PHE A 33 2.03 12.70 -13.85
N THR A 34 2.01 13.15 -15.11
CA THR A 34 2.08 14.57 -15.45
C THR A 34 1.13 14.94 -16.59
N ASP A 35 0.56 16.13 -16.51
CA ASP A 35 -0.51 16.66 -17.38
C ASP A 35 -0.02 17.82 -18.29
N LYS A 36 1.27 17.87 -18.65
CA LYS A 36 1.80 18.88 -19.58
C LYS A 36 2.80 18.31 -20.60
N PRO A 37 2.69 18.68 -21.89
CA PRO A 37 3.65 18.29 -22.92
C PRO A 37 4.94 19.14 -22.85
N SER A 38 6.10 18.57 -23.19
CA SER A 38 7.36 19.31 -23.36
C SER A 38 7.92 19.19 -24.79
N GLU A 39 8.54 20.28 -25.25
CA GLU A 39 8.71 20.71 -26.64
C GLU A 39 10.03 20.32 -27.32
N GLU A 40 10.71 19.24 -26.94
CA GLU A 40 11.99 18.88 -27.56
C GLU A 40 12.11 17.36 -27.75
N ALA A 41 11.72 16.86 -28.93
CA ALA A 41 12.00 15.50 -29.35
C ALA A 41 12.52 15.49 -30.79
N GLU A 42 13.77 15.05 -30.97
CA GLU A 42 14.39 14.77 -32.26
C GLU A 42 13.62 13.68 -33.02
N GLU A 43 13.39 13.89 -34.32
CA GLU A 43 12.80 12.89 -35.21
C GLU A 43 13.72 11.68 -35.38
N ILE A 44 13.41 10.57 -34.69
CA ILE A 44 14.01 9.27 -34.97
C ILE A 44 13.20 8.61 -36.10
N LYS A 45 13.80 8.53 -37.28
CA LYS A 45 13.23 7.83 -38.44
C LYS A 45 13.29 6.32 -38.21
N ILE A 46 12.18 5.71 -37.81
CA ILE A 46 12.07 4.26 -37.65
C ILE A 46 12.03 3.62 -39.04
N GLU A 47 13.02 2.79 -39.35
CA GLU A 47 13.03 1.99 -40.58
C GLU A 47 11.87 0.99 -40.58
N LYS A 48 11.24 0.84 -41.74
CA LYS A 48 10.05 0.03 -41.94
C LYS A 48 10.34 -1.43 -41.56
N LEU A 49 9.59 -1.97 -40.60
CA LEU A 49 9.61 -3.38 -40.26
C LEU A 49 9.20 -4.22 -41.49
N GLU A 50 9.96 -5.27 -41.79
CA GLU A 50 9.56 -6.28 -42.75
C GLU A 50 8.41 -7.12 -42.17
N THR A 51 7.29 -7.13 -42.89
CA THR A 51 6.11 -7.91 -42.51
C THR A 51 6.27 -9.35 -42.99
N ILE A 52 6.24 -10.30 -42.06
CA ILE A 52 6.03 -11.71 -42.37
C ILE A 52 4.51 -11.97 -42.35
N GLU A 53 3.94 -12.45 -43.44
CA GLU A 53 2.53 -12.87 -43.47
C GLU A 53 2.36 -14.16 -42.65
N ASN A 54 1.55 -14.09 -41.59
CA ASN A 54 1.24 -15.22 -40.73
C ASN A 54 0.07 -16.04 -41.33
N PRO A 55 0.27 -17.31 -41.74
CA PRO A 55 -0.72 -18.03 -42.55
C PRO A 55 -1.87 -18.67 -41.76
N ASN A 56 -2.11 -18.31 -40.49
CA ASN A 56 -3.23 -18.89 -39.74
C ASN A 56 -3.74 -17.99 -38.60
N PRO A 57 -4.95 -17.43 -38.68
CA PRO A 57 -5.59 -16.83 -37.52
C PRO A 57 -6.14 -17.97 -36.65
N ALA A 58 -5.32 -18.49 -35.74
CA ALA A 58 -5.85 -19.28 -34.63
C ALA A 58 -6.89 -18.41 -33.91
N LYS A 59 -8.16 -18.84 -33.92
CA LYS A 59 -9.24 -18.15 -33.22
C LYS A 59 -8.84 -18.02 -31.75
N TYR A 60 -8.55 -16.80 -31.32
CA TYR A 60 -8.29 -16.48 -29.93
C TYR A 60 -9.58 -16.79 -29.14
N LYS A 61 -9.61 -17.94 -28.47
CA LYS A 61 -10.57 -18.19 -27.40
C LYS A 61 -10.02 -17.45 -26.19
N PRO A 62 -10.65 -16.39 -25.70
CA PRO A 62 -10.27 -15.85 -24.40
C PRO A 62 -10.44 -17.01 -23.41
N SER A 63 -9.33 -17.45 -22.81
CA SER A 63 -9.44 -18.26 -21.61
C SER A 63 -10.27 -17.46 -20.61
N PRO A 64 -11.25 -18.07 -19.92
CA PRO A 64 -11.94 -17.36 -18.86
C PRO A 64 -10.86 -16.81 -17.93
N LYS A 65 -10.85 -15.48 -17.77
CA LYS A 65 -10.03 -14.81 -16.76
C LYS A 65 -10.39 -15.50 -15.47
N GLN A 66 -9.53 -16.40 -15.01
CA GLN A 66 -9.71 -17.07 -13.74
C GLN A 66 -9.81 -15.93 -12.74
N ALA A 67 -10.99 -15.79 -12.14
CA ALA A 67 -11.16 -14.82 -11.08
C ALA A 67 -10.05 -15.14 -10.09
N GLU A 68 -9.08 -14.24 -9.95
CA GLU A 68 -8.10 -14.31 -8.88
C GLU A 68 -8.93 -14.30 -7.61
N GLU A 69 -9.08 -15.48 -7.03
CA GLU A 69 -9.72 -15.68 -5.76
C GLU A 69 -8.95 -14.78 -4.80
N SER A 70 -9.59 -13.71 -4.35
CA SER A 70 -8.93 -12.67 -3.57
C SER A 70 -8.36 -13.33 -2.32
N ALA A 71 -7.05 -13.58 -2.33
CA ALA A 71 -6.37 -14.20 -1.22
C ALA A 71 -6.60 -13.33 0.03
N PHE A 72 -6.90 -13.97 1.16
CA PHE A 72 -7.09 -13.27 2.43
C PHE A 72 -5.87 -12.39 2.74
N GLN A 73 -6.12 -11.13 3.08
CA GLN A 73 -5.10 -10.15 3.41
C GLN A 73 -5.53 -9.36 4.64
N TYR A 74 -4.54 -8.97 5.45
CA TYR A 74 -4.77 -8.02 6.54
C TYR A 74 -4.83 -6.61 5.98
N GLU A 75 -5.81 -5.84 6.43
CA GLU A 75 -6.01 -4.46 6.01
C GLU A 75 -5.16 -3.50 6.84
N SER A 76 -5.04 -3.74 8.15
CA SER A 76 -4.28 -2.87 9.04
C SER A 76 -3.63 -3.60 10.19
N LEU A 77 -2.43 -3.17 10.56
CA LEU A 77 -1.73 -3.52 11.79
C LEU A 77 -1.15 -2.23 12.37
N THR A 78 -1.52 -1.89 13.61
CA THR A 78 -1.06 -0.68 14.29
C THR A 78 -0.64 -0.95 15.72
N VAL A 79 0.31 -0.16 16.22
CA VAL A 79 0.62 -0.11 17.66
C VAL A 79 -0.39 0.81 18.32
N SER A 80 -1.32 0.24 19.09
CA SER A 80 -2.38 1.00 19.77
C SER A 80 -1.91 1.60 21.09
N SER A 81 -0.92 0.98 21.72
CA SER A 81 -0.25 1.52 22.90
C SER A 81 1.19 1.03 22.98
N PRO A 82 2.15 1.87 23.38
CA PRO A 82 2.03 3.32 23.52
C PRO A 82 1.78 4.02 22.16
N GLU A 83 1.18 5.21 22.20
CA GLU A 83 1.02 6.05 21.01
C GLU A 83 2.39 6.40 20.42
N ASN A 84 2.46 6.57 19.09
CA ASN A 84 3.70 6.93 18.43
C ASN A 84 4.23 8.29 18.93
N GLY A 85 5.48 8.30 19.37
CA GLY A 85 6.14 9.45 19.98
C GLY A 85 5.81 9.69 21.46
N ALA A 86 5.05 8.81 22.11
CA ALA A 86 4.64 9.01 23.50
C ALA A 86 5.82 9.06 24.47
N GLY A 87 5.74 9.96 25.47
CA GLY A 87 6.66 10.02 26.61
C GLY A 87 6.07 9.29 27.82
N ILE A 88 6.64 8.16 28.20
CA ILE A 88 6.20 7.33 29.34
C ILE A 88 7.11 7.61 30.53
N ARG A 89 6.55 7.95 31.70
CA ARG A 89 7.32 8.05 32.95
C ARG A 89 7.15 6.76 33.76
N SER A 90 8.24 6.03 33.96
CA SER A 90 8.23 4.78 34.72
C SER A 90 9.59 4.53 35.39
N ASN A 91 9.66 4.71 36.71
CA ASN A 91 10.90 4.50 37.47
C ASN A 91 11.38 3.04 37.43
N ASN A 92 10.45 2.10 37.37
CA ASN A 92 10.74 0.66 37.32
C ASN A 92 10.87 0.14 35.88
N GLY A 93 10.74 1.01 34.87
CA GLY A 93 10.81 0.63 33.47
C GLY A 93 9.66 -0.26 33.02
N ASN A 94 8.48 -0.12 33.63
CA ASN A 94 7.29 -0.86 33.23
C ASN A 94 6.67 -0.20 31.99
N VAL A 95 6.48 -1.00 30.93
CA VAL A 95 5.88 -0.58 29.66
C VAL A 95 4.93 -1.68 29.19
N SER A 96 3.73 -1.31 28.75
CA SER A 96 2.80 -2.23 28.10
C SER A 96 2.65 -1.85 26.63
N ILE A 97 2.85 -2.83 25.75
CA ILE A 97 2.71 -2.68 24.30
C ILE A 97 1.44 -3.42 23.89
N SER A 98 0.61 -2.77 23.09
CA SER A 98 -0.63 -3.31 22.54
C SER A 98 -0.75 -3.01 21.06
N LEU A 99 -1.33 -3.94 20.32
CA LEU A 99 -1.50 -3.89 18.88
C LEU A 99 -2.98 -3.99 18.51
N SER A 100 -3.35 -3.35 17.41
CA SER A 100 -4.64 -3.52 16.75
C SER A 100 -4.40 -4.14 15.37
N LEU A 101 -5.15 -5.20 15.04
CA LEU A 101 -5.04 -5.92 13.77
C LEU A 101 -6.45 -6.09 13.19
N GLU A 102 -6.60 -5.71 11.92
CA GLU A 102 -7.86 -5.86 11.17
C GLU A 102 -7.58 -6.52 9.81
N PRO A 103 -8.30 -7.58 9.41
CA PRO A 103 -9.22 -8.39 10.22
C PRO A 103 -8.51 -9.18 11.32
N ALA A 104 -9.27 -9.86 12.17
CA ALA A 104 -8.71 -10.67 13.26
C ALA A 104 -7.67 -11.71 12.78
N LEU A 105 -6.73 -12.04 13.67
CA LEU A 105 -5.63 -12.97 13.37
C LEU A 105 -6.17 -14.35 12.94
N GLN A 106 -5.93 -14.71 11.68
CA GLN A 106 -6.23 -16.05 11.14
C GLN A 106 -5.49 -17.16 11.88
N THR A 107 -6.13 -18.33 11.94
CA THR A 107 -5.55 -19.55 12.48
C THR A 107 -4.27 -19.93 11.73
N GLY A 108 -3.21 -20.25 12.46
CA GLY A 108 -1.91 -20.62 11.90
C GLY A 108 -1.01 -19.42 11.59
N HIS A 109 -1.51 -18.19 11.71
CA HIS A 109 -0.68 -16.98 11.68
C HIS A 109 -0.26 -16.58 13.10
N LYS A 110 0.84 -15.85 13.22
CA LYS A 110 1.34 -15.34 14.51
C LYS A 110 1.82 -13.90 14.37
N ILE A 111 1.64 -13.13 15.43
CA ILE A 111 2.20 -11.78 15.55
C ILE A 111 3.50 -11.88 16.34
N ILE A 112 4.58 -11.33 15.80
CA ILE A 112 5.87 -11.18 16.48
C ILE A 112 6.06 -9.71 16.82
N ILE A 113 6.40 -9.43 18.08
CA ILE A 113 6.67 -8.09 18.60
C ILE A 113 8.15 -8.01 18.96
N SER A 114 8.81 -6.97 18.47
CA SER A 114 10.21 -6.68 18.74
C SER A 114 10.39 -5.24 19.25
N MET A 115 11.33 -5.05 20.15
CA MET A 115 11.77 -3.75 20.63
C MET A 115 13.26 -3.61 20.33
N ASP A 116 13.65 -2.52 19.67
CA ASP A 116 15.03 -2.22 19.25
C ASP A 116 15.69 -3.37 18.48
N GLY A 117 14.91 -4.04 17.62
CA GLY A 117 15.36 -5.18 16.81
C GLY A 117 15.42 -6.52 17.56
N LYS A 118 15.11 -6.56 18.85
CA LYS A 118 15.05 -7.81 19.63
C LYS A 118 13.60 -8.26 19.82
N GLU A 119 13.32 -9.52 19.52
CA GLU A 119 12.01 -10.13 19.81
C GLU A 119 11.76 -10.14 21.32
N ILE A 120 10.63 -9.57 21.71
CA ILE A 120 10.21 -9.45 23.12
C ILE A 120 8.98 -10.30 23.44
N GLY A 121 8.26 -10.76 22.41
CA GLY A 121 7.10 -11.62 22.59
C GLY A 121 6.27 -11.76 21.33
N SER A 122 5.18 -12.50 21.47
CA SER A 122 4.23 -12.78 20.40
C SER A 122 2.79 -12.55 20.86
N GLY A 123 1.91 -12.21 19.93
CA GLY A 123 0.49 -11.94 20.20
C GLY A 123 0.12 -10.47 20.00
N SER A 124 -1.05 -10.07 20.52
CA SER A 124 -1.56 -8.70 20.38
C SER A 124 -1.06 -7.73 21.46
N SER A 125 -0.41 -8.23 22.51
CA SER A 125 0.15 -7.40 23.57
C SER A 125 1.32 -8.07 24.29
N VAL A 126 2.18 -7.26 24.90
CA VAL A 126 3.28 -7.71 25.74
C VAL A 126 3.56 -6.66 26.82
N SER A 127 3.83 -7.12 28.04
CA SER A 127 4.22 -6.26 29.16
C SER A 127 5.69 -6.48 29.50
N LEU A 128 6.44 -5.40 29.60
CA LEU A 128 7.85 -5.39 29.93
C LEU A 128 8.09 -4.70 31.27
N GLN A 129 9.16 -5.12 31.93
CA GLN A 129 9.66 -4.52 33.17
C GLN A 129 11.16 -4.26 33.01
N ASN A 130 11.69 -3.30 33.78
CA ASN A 130 13.09 -2.92 33.73
C ASN A 130 13.58 -2.46 32.34
N VAL A 131 12.70 -1.90 31.52
CA VAL A 131 13.11 -1.23 30.27
C VAL A 131 13.99 -0.03 30.63
N ASP A 132 15.09 0.13 29.91
CA ASP A 132 16.00 1.25 30.08
C ASP A 132 15.33 2.59 29.72
N ARG A 133 15.89 3.69 30.22
CA ARG A 133 15.40 5.02 29.82
C ARG A 133 15.90 5.35 28.42
N GLY A 134 15.16 6.19 27.70
CA GLY A 134 15.52 6.64 26.37
C GLY A 134 14.43 6.35 25.35
N THR A 135 14.74 6.57 24.08
CA THR A 135 13.82 6.29 22.98
C THR A 135 13.97 4.84 22.56
N HIS A 136 12.84 4.14 22.45
CA HIS A 136 12.75 2.76 22.01
C HIS A 136 11.89 2.68 20.75
N SER A 137 12.27 1.80 19.83
CA SER A 137 11.48 1.49 18.64
C SER A 137 10.76 0.17 18.83
N ILE A 138 9.45 0.18 18.63
CA ILE A 138 8.59 -1.01 18.62
C ILE A 138 8.36 -1.39 17.16
N SER A 139 8.53 -2.66 16.84
CA SER A 139 8.11 -3.23 15.57
C SER A 139 7.25 -4.45 15.81
N ALA A 140 6.22 -4.62 14.98
CA ALA A 140 5.40 -5.82 14.99
C ALA A 140 5.18 -6.33 13.57
N SER A 141 5.05 -7.65 13.42
CA SER A 141 4.83 -8.29 12.12
C SER A 141 3.90 -9.48 12.28
N VAL A 142 2.93 -9.61 11.37
CA VAL A 142 2.18 -10.87 11.21
C VAL A 142 2.98 -11.75 10.26
N ILE A 143 3.21 -12.99 10.67
CA ILE A 143 3.83 -14.02 9.85
C ILE A 143 2.88 -15.21 9.71
N ASP A 144 2.86 -15.81 8.53
CA ASP A 144 2.04 -16.99 8.24
C ASP A 144 2.69 -18.30 8.75
N GLY A 145 2.01 -19.42 8.54
CA GLY A 145 2.49 -20.74 8.92
C GLY A 145 3.77 -21.19 8.18
N SER A 146 4.09 -20.57 7.04
CA SER A 146 5.33 -20.78 6.30
C SER A 146 6.48 -19.88 6.77
N GLY A 147 6.20 -18.92 7.66
CA GLY A 147 7.16 -17.92 8.15
C GLY A 147 7.26 -16.68 7.27
N LYS A 148 6.42 -16.53 6.24
CA LYS A 148 6.38 -15.32 5.40
C LYS A 148 5.71 -14.19 6.16
N LYS A 149 6.31 -13.00 6.10
CA LYS A 149 5.73 -11.76 6.63
C LYS A 149 4.60 -11.27 5.74
N LEU A 150 3.43 -11.02 6.33
CA LEU A 150 2.22 -10.58 5.64
C LEU A 150 2.00 -9.07 5.76
N ILE A 151 2.15 -8.53 6.97
CA ILE A 151 2.04 -7.10 7.26
C ILE A 151 2.96 -6.75 8.44
N SER A 152 3.43 -5.51 8.51
CA SER A 152 4.23 -5.02 9.62
C SER A 152 3.93 -3.57 9.95
N THR A 153 4.22 -3.19 11.19
CA THR A 153 4.11 -1.83 11.68
C THR A 153 5.31 -1.47 12.55
N SER A 154 5.58 -0.18 12.67
CA SER A 154 6.64 0.35 13.54
C SER A 154 6.16 1.62 14.22
N SER A 155 6.57 1.80 15.48
CA SER A 155 6.27 2.96 16.30
C SER A 155 7.47 3.24 17.21
N SER A 156 7.50 4.43 17.82
CA SER A 156 8.53 4.78 18.79
C SER A 156 7.92 5.38 20.04
N PHE A 157 8.58 5.23 21.18
CA PHE A 157 8.20 5.91 22.41
C PHE A 157 9.46 6.27 23.20
N SER A 158 9.35 7.20 24.14
CA SER A 158 10.44 7.58 25.02
C SER A 158 10.12 7.24 26.47
N LEU A 159 11.01 6.51 27.13
CA LEU A 159 10.91 6.16 28.54
C LEU A 159 11.75 7.11 29.41
N LEU A 160 11.09 7.70 30.38
CA LEU A 160 11.64 8.67 31.32
C LEU A 160 11.66 8.08 32.73
N ARG A 161 12.75 8.29 33.46
CA ARG A 161 12.84 8.00 34.91
C ARG A 161 12.93 9.31 35.67
N ALA A 162 12.20 9.41 36.79
CA ALA A 162 12.37 10.53 37.69
C ALA A 162 13.67 10.38 38.45
N THR A 163 14.55 11.37 38.37
CA THR A 163 15.62 11.56 39.34
C THR A 163 15.00 12.02 40.65
N LYS A 164 15.30 11.29 41.74
CA LYS A 164 14.95 11.69 43.11
C LYS A 164 15.98 12.69 43.63
#